data_AF-A0A6N0I5D7-F1
#
_entry.id   AF-A0A6N0I5D7-F1
#
_cell.length_a   1.000
_cell.length_b   1.000
_cell.length_c   1.000
_cell.angle_alpha   90.00
_cell.angle_beta   90.00
_cell.angle_gamma   90.00
#
_symmetry.space_group_name_H-M   'P 1'
#
loop_
_entity.id
_entity.type
_entity.pdbx_description
1 polymer ?
#
loop_
_entity_poly.entity_id
_entity_poly.type
_entity_poly.pdbx_seq_one_letter_code
_entity_poly.pdbx_strand_id
1 'polypeptide(L)'
;MSQWYQMDFPDPSSEPARMLYCYHDTVLVIVMMVLFGVGWFLILVLVAPFMKGLVNRDITNSDKLEVAWTLLPSFFLVAIGSSSLLNLYEMEVGDNVGYNVSVTGHQWYWEYNYILDLDEFTKDSDYIYFSLMK
;
A
#
# COMPACT_ATOMS: atom_id res chain seq x y z
N MET A 1 -11.85 -1.63 14.26
CA MET A 1 -11.07 -1.72 15.52
C MET A 1 -10.30 -3.03 15.53
N SER A 2 -9.10 -3.04 16.10
CA SER A 2 -8.30 -4.27 16.20
C SER A 2 -9.02 -5.32 17.04
N GLN A 3 -9.16 -6.52 16.50
CA GLN A 3 -9.66 -7.68 17.24
C GLN A 3 -8.49 -8.44 17.88
N TRP A 4 -8.75 -9.18 18.94
CA TRP A 4 -7.75 -10.08 19.51
C TRP A 4 -7.38 -11.16 18.49
N TYR A 5 -6.09 -11.50 18.41
CA TYR A 5 -5.53 -12.45 17.43
C TYR A 5 -5.69 -12.06 15.95
N GLN A 6 -5.99 -10.80 15.64
CA GLN A 6 -6.03 -10.31 14.28
C GLN A 6 -4.61 -10.30 13.66
N MET A 7 -4.43 -10.94 12.50
CA MET A 7 -3.15 -10.97 11.77
C MET A 7 -3.07 -9.89 10.67
N ASP A 8 -4.19 -9.58 10.01
CA ASP A 8 -4.27 -8.60 8.91
C ASP A 8 -4.71 -7.20 9.40
N PHE A 9 -4.75 -6.24 8.48
CA PHE A 9 -5.28 -4.90 8.76
C PHE A 9 -6.78 -4.90 9.12
N PRO A 10 -7.25 -3.90 9.89
CA PRO A 10 -8.68 -3.68 10.06
C PRO A 10 -9.36 -3.37 8.73
N ASP A 11 -10.67 -3.64 8.66
CA ASP A 11 -11.46 -3.36 7.45
C ASP A 11 -11.32 -1.88 7.03
N PRO A 12 -11.02 -1.61 5.74
CA PRO A 12 -10.84 -0.26 5.25
C PRO A 12 -12.17 0.52 5.28
N SER A 13 -12.13 1.74 5.82
CA SER A 13 -13.30 2.63 5.93
C SER A 13 -13.25 3.82 4.97
N SER A 14 -12.24 3.89 4.09
CA SER A 14 -12.09 4.92 3.08
C SER A 14 -11.55 4.33 1.77
N GLU A 15 -11.79 5.03 0.67
CA GLU A 15 -11.29 4.63 -0.66
C GLU A 15 -9.76 4.49 -0.71
N PRO A 16 -8.95 5.46 -0.20
CA PRO A 16 -7.50 5.29 -0.12
C PRO A 16 -7.07 4.09 0.72
N ALA A 17 -7.77 3.79 1.82
CA ALA A 17 -7.46 2.63 2.66
C ALA A 17 -7.69 1.32 1.90
N ARG A 18 -8.74 1.23 1.07
CA ARG A 18 -9.00 0.06 0.22
C ARG A 18 -7.90 -0.14 -0.83
N MET A 19 -7.44 0.94 -1.48
CA MET A 19 -6.36 0.88 -2.45
C MET A 19 -5.05 0.40 -1.82
N LEU A 20 -4.72 0.91 -0.62
CA LEU A 20 -3.55 0.47 0.14
C LEU A 20 -3.63 -1.01 0.54
N TYR A 21 -4.81 -1.50 0.91
CA TYR A 21 -5.02 -2.91 1.22
C TYR A 21 -4.75 -3.80 0.00
N CYS A 22 -5.30 -3.48 -1.17
CA CYS A 22 -5.04 -4.23 -2.40
C CYS A 22 -3.56 -4.16 -2.84
N TYR A 23 -2.92 -3.01 -2.64
CA TYR A 23 -1.49 -2.85 -2.91
C TYR A 23 -0.64 -3.71 -1.98
N HIS A 24 -0.95 -3.73 -0.69
CA HIS A 24 -0.29 -4.59 0.29
C HIS A 24 -0.36 -6.06 -0.14
N ASP A 25 -1.54 -6.55 -0.52
CA ASP A 25 -1.71 -7.95 -0.94
C ASP A 25 -0.90 -8.26 -2.20
N THR A 26 -0.86 -7.33 -3.16
CA THR A 26 -0.08 -7.48 -4.39
C THR A 26 1.42 -7.58 -4.08
N VAL A 27 1.93 -6.71 -3.20
CA VAL A 27 3.34 -6.75 -2.76
C VAL A 27 3.63 -8.05 -2.02
N LEU A 28 2.74 -8.48 -1.13
CA LEU A 28 2.91 -9.69 -0.34
C LEU A 28 2.97 -10.93 -1.22
N VAL A 29 2.15 -11.03 -2.28
CA VAL A 29 2.23 -12.12 -3.26
C VAL A 29 3.61 -12.16 -3.94
N ILE A 30 4.13 -11.01 -4.38
CA ILE A 30 5.45 -10.94 -5.04
C ILE A 30 6.56 -11.34 -4.06
N VAL A 31 6.52 -10.82 -2.82
CA VAL A 31 7.52 -11.15 -1.79
C VAL A 31 7.47 -12.64 -1.45
N MET A 32 6.29 -13.22 -1.26
CA MET A 32 6.15 -14.66 -1.00
C MET A 32 6.67 -15.50 -2.16
N MET A 33 6.40 -15.10 -3.41
CA MET A 33 6.95 -15.78 -4.60
C MET A 33 8.49 -15.78 -4.60
N VAL A 34 9.11 -14.64 -4.29
CA VAL A 34 10.59 -14.54 -4.19
C VAL A 34 11.12 -15.39 -3.05
N LEU A 35 10.49 -15.34 -1.87
CA LEU A 35 10.89 -16.14 -0.71
C LEU A 35 10.81 -17.64 -0.99
N PHE A 36 9.73 -18.11 -1.63
CA PHE A 36 9.61 -19.51 -2.05
C PHE A 36 10.67 -19.89 -3.09
N GLY A 37 10.95 -19.01 -4.06
CA GLY A 37 12.00 -19.26 -5.08
C GLY A 37 13.39 -19.41 -4.47
N VAL A 38 13.76 -18.50 -3.57
CA VAL A 38 15.05 -18.55 -2.84
C VAL A 38 15.08 -19.76 -1.90
N GLY A 39 14.01 -20.00 -1.14
CA GLY A 39 13.90 -21.14 -0.23
C GLY A 39 14.03 -22.48 -0.96
N TRP A 40 13.37 -22.62 -2.11
CA TRP A 40 13.50 -23.80 -2.97
C TRP A 40 14.93 -24.00 -3.46
N PHE A 41 15.58 -22.93 -3.96
CA PHE A 41 16.98 -23.00 -4.41
C PHE A 41 17.93 -23.42 -3.28
N LEU A 42 17.76 -22.89 -2.08
CA LEU A 42 18.54 -23.27 -0.91
C LEU A 42 18.34 -24.74 -0.54
N ILE A 43 17.09 -25.22 -0.52
CA ILE A 43 16.78 -26.64 -0.24
C ILE A 43 17.46 -27.54 -1.28
N LEU A 44 17.39 -27.19 -2.56
CA LEU A 44 18.05 -27.95 -3.62
C LEU A 44 19.56 -28.04 -3.40
N VAL A 45 20.23 -26.93 -3.08
CA VAL A 45 21.68 -26.91 -2.84
C VAL A 45 22.06 -27.73 -1.61
N LEU A 46 21.25 -27.69 -0.54
CA LEU A 46 21.51 -28.43 0.69
C LEU A 46 21.28 -29.95 0.53
N VAL A 47 20.29 -30.35 -0.25
CA VAL A 47 19.91 -31.77 -0.44
C VAL A 47 20.74 -32.44 -1.56
N ALA A 48 21.21 -31.68 -2.56
CA ALA A 48 21.95 -32.21 -3.71
C ALA A 48 23.15 -33.12 -3.37
N PRO A 49 24.01 -32.82 -2.36
CA PRO A 49 25.12 -33.68 -1.98
C PRO A 49 24.67 -35.04 -1.42
N PHE A 50 23.52 -35.08 -0.73
CA PHE A 50 22.97 -36.30 -0.14
C PHE A 50 22.30 -37.21 -1.19
N MET A 51 21.80 -36.61 -2.28
CA MET A 51 21.11 -37.33 -3.36
C MET A 51 22.05 -37.89 -4.45
N LYS A 52 23.36 -37.99 -4.18
CA LYS A 52 24.40 -38.35 -5.18
C LYS A 52 24.45 -37.41 -6.40
N GLY A 53 23.94 -36.18 -6.25
CA GLY A 53 23.96 -35.17 -7.31
C GLY A 53 25.39 -34.67 -7.55
N LEU A 54 25.83 -34.70 -8.81
CA LEU A 54 27.08 -34.08 -9.26
C LEU A 54 26.95 -32.55 -9.16
N VAL A 55 27.22 -31.99 -7.98
CA VAL A 55 27.44 -30.54 -7.86
C VAL A 55 28.75 -30.24 -8.58
N ASN A 56 28.65 -29.65 -9.77
CA ASN A 56 29.82 -29.29 -10.55
C ASN A 56 30.55 -28.13 -9.86
N ARG A 57 31.71 -28.42 -9.27
CA ARG A 57 32.52 -27.44 -8.51
C ARG A 57 33.43 -26.59 -9.38
N ASP A 58 33.58 -26.97 -10.64
CA ASP A 58 34.54 -26.35 -11.56
C ASP A 58 33.96 -25.10 -12.26
N ILE A 59 32.63 -24.90 -12.18
CA ILE A 59 31.97 -23.70 -12.70
C ILE A 59 32.07 -22.60 -11.64
N THR A 60 32.96 -21.65 -11.87
CA THR A 60 33.18 -20.50 -10.97
C THR A 60 32.34 -19.28 -11.35
N ASN A 61 32.16 -19.03 -12.66
CA ASN A 61 31.48 -17.84 -13.17
C ASN A 61 30.46 -18.21 -14.24
N SER A 62 29.39 -17.43 -14.35
CA SER A 62 28.40 -17.55 -15.41
C SER A 62 27.74 -16.20 -15.68
N ASP A 63 28.28 -15.47 -16.65
CA ASP A 63 27.79 -14.13 -17.04
C ASP A 63 26.29 -14.15 -17.40
N LYS A 64 25.82 -15.24 -18.03
CA LYS A 64 24.40 -15.40 -18.41
C LYS A 64 23.49 -15.50 -17.18
N LEU A 65 23.95 -16.20 -16.13
CA LEU A 65 23.20 -16.37 -14.89
C LEU A 65 23.19 -15.07 -14.10
N GLU A 66 24.33 -14.37 -14.08
CA GLU A 66 24.49 -13.05 -13.47
C GLU A 66 23.52 -12.02 -14.06
N VAL A 67 23.48 -11.91 -15.39
CA VAL A 67 22.54 -11.02 -16.06
C VAL A 67 21.08 -11.39 -15.75
N ALA A 68 20.75 -12.69 -15.75
CA ALA A 68 19.39 -13.15 -15.49
C ALA A 68 18.90 -12.79 -14.08
N TRP A 69 19.71 -13.06 -13.04
CA TRP A 69 19.32 -12.75 -11.66
C TRP A 69 19.41 -11.28 -11.29
N THR A 70 20.03 -10.42 -12.11
CA THR A 70 20.03 -8.97 -11.89
C THR A 70 18.81 -8.32 -12.54
N LEU A 71 18.44 -8.76 -13.74
CA LEU A 71 17.28 -8.22 -14.45
C LEU A 71 15.94 -8.64 -13.82
N LEU A 72 15.82 -9.89 -13.37
CA LEU A 72 14.57 -10.40 -12.76
C LEU A 72 14.14 -9.57 -11.54
N PRO A 73 14.98 -9.37 -10.51
CA PRO A 73 14.64 -8.54 -9.35
C PRO A 73 14.38 -7.08 -9.71
N SER A 74 15.15 -6.53 -10.67
CA SER A 74 14.94 -5.16 -11.14
C SER A 74 13.54 -4.98 -11.73
N PHE A 75 13.05 -5.94 -12.51
CA PHE A 75 11.70 -5.91 -13.06
C PHE A 75 10.62 -5.91 -11.96
N PHE A 76 10.75 -6.77 -10.94
CA PHE A 76 9.81 -6.79 -9.82
C PHE A 76 9.77 -5.45 -9.06
N LEU A 77 10.93 -4.81 -8.86
CA LEU A 77 11.02 -3.51 -8.19
C LEU A 77 10.33 -2.41 -8.99
N VAL A 78 10.50 -2.37 -10.31
CA VAL A 78 9.83 -1.38 -11.17
C VAL A 78 8.31 -1.60 -11.15
N ALA A 79 7.85 -2.85 -11.19
CA ALA A 79 6.41 -3.16 -11.14
C ALA A 79 5.76 -2.70 -9.82
N ILE A 80 6.39 -3.00 -8.68
CA ILE A 80 5.91 -2.55 -7.36
C ILE A 80 5.98 -1.02 -7.25
N GLY A 81 7.09 -0.42 -7.69
CA GLY A 81 7.30 1.03 -7.64
C GLY A 81 6.26 1.81 -8.45
N SER A 82 5.91 1.33 -9.65
CA SER A 82 4.90 1.98 -10.49
C SER A 82 3.51 2.00 -9.83
N SER A 83 3.10 0.88 -9.21
CA SER A 83 1.81 0.80 -8.50
C SER A 83 1.81 1.66 -7.23
N SER A 84 2.94 1.71 -6.52
CA SER A 84 3.13 2.55 -5.32
C SER A 84 2.95 4.04 -5.59
N LEU A 85 3.56 4.56 -6.66
CA LEU A 85 3.50 5.98 -7.01
C LEU A 85 2.08 6.43 -7.37
N LEU A 86 1.29 5.57 -8.02
CA LEU A 86 -0.11 5.86 -8.32
C LEU A 86 -0.92 6.05 -7.03
N ASN A 87 -0.78 5.13 -6.06
CA ASN A 87 -1.47 5.24 -4.77
C ASN A 87 -1.04 6.49 -4.00
N LEU A 88 0.25 6.84 -4.04
CA LEU A 88 0.75 8.05 -3.38
C LEU A 88 0.12 9.31 -3.97
N TYR A 89 -0.02 9.38 -5.29
CA TYR A 89 -0.64 10.49 -5.97
C TYR A 89 -2.10 10.68 -5.58
N GLU A 90 -2.89 9.59 -5.57
CA GLU A 90 -4.30 9.62 -5.17
C GLU A 90 -4.48 10.10 -3.72
N MET A 91 -3.55 9.74 -2.82
CA MET A 91 -3.58 10.18 -1.42
C MET A 91 -3.26 11.68 -1.26
N GLU A 92 -2.43 12.25 -2.14
CA GLU A 92 -1.99 13.64 -2.03
C GLU A 92 -2.99 14.62 -2.66
N VAL A 93 -3.60 14.24 -3.80
CA VAL A 93 -4.53 15.12 -4.52
C VAL A 93 -5.77 15.42 -3.66
N GLY A 94 -6.28 14.41 -2.96
CA GLY A 94 -7.47 14.54 -2.11
C GLY A 94 -8.75 14.87 -2.89
N ASP A 95 -9.89 14.58 -2.27
CA ASP A 95 -11.20 14.93 -2.83
C ASP A 95 -11.72 16.25 -2.26
N ASN A 96 -12.83 16.74 -2.83
CA ASN A 96 -13.53 17.91 -2.31
C ASN A 96 -13.90 17.74 -0.83
N VAL A 97 -13.47 18.69 -0.01
CA VAL A 97 -13.69 18.69 1.45
C VAL A 97 -15.11 19.15 1.75
N GLY A 98 -15.94 18.26 2.31
CA GLY A 98 -17.30 18.60 2.75
C GLY A 98 -17.38 19.20 4.17
N TYR A 99 -16.36 19.00 5.00
CA TYR A 99 -16.30 19.51 6.37
C TYR A 99 -14.87 19.89 6.74
N ASN A 100 -14.69 21.07 7.34
CA ASN A 100 -13.39 21.55 7.77
C ASN A 100 -13.25 21.47 9.30
N VAL A 101 -12.26 20.72 9.77
CA VAL A 101 -11.93 20.58 11.20
C VAL A 101 -10.45 20.85 11.38
N SER A 102 -10.12 21.88 12.17
CA SER A 102 -8.74 22.10 12.60
C SER A 102 -8.47 21.31 13.87
N VAL A 103 -7.43 20.48 13.85
CA VAL A 103 -7.03 19.63 14.99
C VAL A 103 -5.71 20.14 15.56
N THR A 104 -5.69 20.49 16.85
CA THR A 104 -4.49 20.94 17.58
C THR A 104 -4.04 19.85 18.54
N GLY A 105 -2.78 19.42 18.43
CA GLY A 105 -2.18 18.43 19.33
C GLY A 105 -1.54 19.11 20.54
N HIS A 106 -2.02 18.77 21.73
CA HIS A 106 -1.41 19.14 23.01
C HIS A 106 -0.66 17.94 23.61
N GLN A 107 0.07 18.14 24.71
CA GLN A 107 0.67 17.02 25.42
C GLN A 107 -0.43 16.09 25.96
N TRP A 108 -0.52 14.90 25.38
CA TRP A 108 -1.47 13.81 25.69
C TRP A 108 -2.96 14.03 25.38
N TYR A 109 -3.34 15.10 24.67
CA TYR A 109 -4.72 15.26 24.20
C TYR A 109 -4.80 16.05 22.90
N TRP A 110 -5.98 16.01 22.26
CA TRP A 110 -6.27 16.68 21.01
C TRP A 110 -7.45 17.63 21.19
N GLU A 111 -7.35 18.82 20.62
CA GLU A 111 -8.41 19.81 20.55
C GLU A 111 -8.94 19.89 19.10
N TYR A 112 -10.27 19.88 18.95
CA TYR A 112 -10.94 19.87 17.65
C TYR A 112 -11.80 21.12 17.52
N ASN A 113 -11.51 21.96 16.53
CA ASN A 113 -12.32 23.13 16.21
C ASN A 113 -12.98 22.95 14.85
N TYR A 114 -14.30 22.99 14.84
CA TYR A 114 -15.12 22.87 13.63
C TYR A 114 -15.29 24.24 12.99
N ILE A 115 -14.79 24.40 11.78
CA ILE A 115 -14.96 25.63 11.00
C ILE A 115 -16.24 25.42 10.19
N LEU A 116 -17.36 25.82 10.79
CA LEU A 116 -18.65 25.84 10.09
C LEU A 116 -18.65 27.01 9.12
N ASP A 117 -18.63 26.72 7.82
CA ASP A 117 -18.88 27.71 6.79
C ASP A 117 -20.39 27.99 6.74
N LEU A 118 -20.84 28.94 7.56
CA LEU A 118 -22.25 29.34 7.67
C LEU A 118 -22.76 30.04 6.39
N ASP A 119 -21.88 30.42 5.47
CA ASP A 119 -22.25 31.12 4.23
C ASP A 119 -22.99 30.20 3.25
N GLU A 120 -22.75 28.88 3.28
CA GLU A 120 -23.47 27.94 2.42
C GLU A 120 -24.88 27.64 2.99
N PHE A 121 -24.99 27.53 4.32
CA PHE A 121 -26.28 27.33 5.01
C PHE A 121 -27.21 28.55 4.93
N THR A 122 -26.66 29.77 4.96
CA THR A 122 -27.47 31.00 4.85
C THR A 122 -27.97 31.23 3.42
N LYS A 123 -27.14 30.96 2.40
CA LYS A 123 -27.57 31.03 0.98
C LYS A 123 -28.76 30.13 0.68
N ASP A 124 -28.74 28.88 1.15
CA ASP A 124 -29.83 27.93 0.88
C ASP A 124 -31.14 28.35 1.56
N SER A 125 -31.04 28.97 2.74
CA SER A 125 -32.21 29.56 3.42
C SER A 125 -32.80 30.74 2.63
N ASP A 126 -31.97 31.63 2.09
CA ASP A 126 -32.42 32.78 1.29
C ASP A 126 -33.14 32.35 -0.01
N TYR A 127 -32.70 31.28 -0.67
CA TYR A 127 -33.41 30.72 -1.83
C TYR A 127 -34.78 30.15 -1.47
N ILE A 128 -34.90 29.48 -0.31
CA ILE A 128 -36.18 28.94 0.18
C ILE A 128 -37.14 30.08 0.54
N TYR A 129 -36.67 31.13 1.23
CA TYR A 129 -37.50 32.29 1.54
C TYR A 129 -37.93 33.06 0.29
N PHE A 130 -37.06 33.20 -0.71
CA PHE A 130 -37.40 33.84 -1.99
C PHE A 130 -38.39 33.02 -2.84
N SER A 131 -38.32 31.70 -2.78
CA SER A 131 -39.28 30.77 -3.43
C SER A 131 -40.67 30.80 -2.78
N LEU A 132 -40.73 30.96 -1.45
CA LEU A 132 -41.99 31.03 -0.69
C LEU A 132 -42.68 32.40 -0.74
N MET A 133 -41.99 33.46 -1.19
CA MET A 133 -42.53 34.82 -1.33
C MET A 133 -42.99 35.17 -2.75
N LYS A 134 -43.05 34.21 -3.66
CA LYS A 134 -43.53 34.39 -5.04
C LYS A 134 -44.77 33.55 -5.32
#